data_AF-A0A925TR00-F1
#
_entry.id   AF-A0A925TR00-F1
#
_cell.length_a   1.000
_cell.length_b   1.000
_cell.length_c   1.000
_cell.angle_alpha   90.00
_cell.angle_beta   90.00
_cell.angle_gamma   90.00
#
_symmetry.space_group_name_H-M   'P 1'
#
loop_
_entity.id
_entity.type
_entity.pdbx_description
1 polymer ?
#
loop_
_entity_poly.entity_id
_entity_poly.type
_entity_poly.pdbx_seq_one_letter_code
_entity_poly.pdbx_strand_id
1 'polypeptide(L)'
;MMRVPLLFPVLLWCLLLLVFTGCESLPPEPVYQLSPVSADTKWLNGQQLVQNIDDSVEIVMAFDRYADGNLIFDMQIANYSSKPVLVAPETFYRVAARQLGRDTLGTAYAINPESQILAVDLQMSAEKSRYTEKQNSQAFGATLDLIGMFGSLVGDIVSGGKPKTEEEKERRRLQDETDANRRALRKQQEQLDRIEHQNQIASLSDARVVLERLPVRKTTLNSGMSLSGKVAFPPSRRATLFTFVFPVGFSIHEFRFRQSVIGANRWNQPDEAPEDESPASAADLFIPKAFDLTVEPASDGKRETVAVITFDMPRSGVASVEVYDESGHSIGILVAGERDAGRYRVRYQSLSLANGTYLFRFQSGGFSTTEKLVLSR
;
A
#
# COMPACT_ATOMS: atom_id res chain seq x y z
N MET A 1 -46.35 -15.59 50.45
CA MET A 1 -45.08 -14.96 50.06
C MET A 1 -44.64 -15.54 48.72
N MET A 2 -44.98 -14.86 47.62
CA MET A 2 -44.62 -15.29 46.25
C MET A 2 -43.17 -14.91 45.95
N ARG A 3 -42.36 -15.89 45.58
CA ARG A 3 -40.98 -15.71 45.11
C ARG A 3 -41.02 -15.16 43.68
N VAL A 4 -40.64 -13.90 43.49
CA VAL A 4 -40.41 -13.32 42.17
C VAL A 4 -39.16 -14.00 41.58
N PRO A 5 -39.20 -14.57 40.37
CA PRO A 5 -38.06 -15.27 39.80
C PRO A 5 -36.96 -14.26 39.43
N LEU A 6 -35.73 -14.57 39.83
CA LEU A 6 -34.48 -13.81 39.60
C LEU A 6 -34.10 -13.58 38.11
N LEU A 7 -34.96 -13.95 37.16
CA LEU A 7 -34.71 -13.84 35.72
C LEU A 7 -34.79 -12.39 35.22
N PHE A 8 -35.66 -11.56 35.81
CA PHE A 8 -35.87 -10.18 35.38
C PHE A 8 -34.64 -9.25 35.57
N PRO A 9 -33.94 -9.25 36.73
CA PRO A 9 -32.77 -8.39 36.92
C PRO A 9 -31.56 -8.80 36.05
N VAL A 10 -31.42 -10.09 35.73
CA VAL A 10 -30.33 -10.60 34.87
C VAL A 10 -30.54 -10.17 33.42
N LEU A 11 -31.78 -10.25 32.92
CA LEU A 11 -32.12 -9.84 31.55
C LEU A 11 -31.99 -8.31 31.36
N LEU A 12 -32.33 -7.53 32.38
CA LEU A 12 -32.12 -6.08 32.40
C LEU A 12 -30.62 -5.71 32.42
N TRP A 13 -29.79 -6.47 33.15
CA TRP A 13 -28.34 -6.29 33.18
C TRP A 13 -27.66 -6.65 31.86
N CYS A 14 -28.10 -7.71 31.19
CA CYS A 14 -27.63 -8.07 29.85
C CYS A 14 -28.04 -7.03 28.79
N LEU A 15 -29.23 -6.44 28.91
CA LEU A 15 -29.67 -5.37 28.01
C LEU A 15 -28.87 -4.07 28.23
N LEU A 16 -28.47 -3.77 29.47
CA LEU A 16 -27.64 -2.61 29.81
C LEU A 16 -26.19 -2.76 29.33
N LEU A 17 -25.63 -3.98 29.35
CA LEU A 17 -24.31 -4.29 28.77
C LEU A 17 -24.29 -4.20 27.24
N LEU A 18 -25.42 -4.44 26.57
CA LEU A 18 -25.56 -4.34 25.10
C LEU A 18 -25.71 -2.89 24.60
N VAL A 19 -26.11 -1.95 25.46
CA VAL A 19 -26.24 -0.52 25.08
C VAL A 19 -24.89 0.21 25.19
N PHE A 20 -23.95 -0.28 25.99
CA PHE A 20 -22.60 0.31 26.13
C PHE A 20 -21.61 -0.09 25.02
N THR A 21 -21.96 -1.01 24.12
CA THR A 21 -21.18 -1.29 22.90
C THR A 21 -21.61 -0.42 21.71
N GLY A 22 -22.62 0.44 21.90
CA GLY A 22 -23.04 1.40 20.90
C GLY A 22 -22.04 2.55 20.80
N CYS A 23 -21.38 2.64 19.65
CA CYS A 23 -20.46 3.70 19.23
C CYS A 23 -19.00 3.51 19.65
N GLU A 24 -18.34 2.49 19.09
CA GLU A 24 -16.93 2.65 18.72
C GLU A 24 -16.84 3.73 17.63
N SER A 25 -16.85 5.00 18.03
CA SER A 25 -16.36 6.06 17.17
C SER A 25 -14.90 5.78 16.91
N LEU A 26 -14.58 5.12 15.78
CA LEU A 26 -13.20 4.98 15.36
C LEU A 26 -12.64 6.40 15.27
N PRO A 27 -11.57 6.73 15.99
CA PRO A 27 -10.96 8.03 15.89
C PRO A 27 -10.62 8.27 14.41
N PRO A 28 -10.87 9.48 13.89
CA PRO A 28 -10.59 9.81 12.50
C PRO A 28 -9.13 9.51 12.17
N GLU A 29 -8.89 9.06 10.93
CA GLU A 29 -7.54 8.72 10.51
C GLU A 29 -6.62 9.94 10.66
N PRO A 30 -5.41 9.75 11.22
CA PRO A 30 -4.46 10.84 11.35
C PRO A 30 -4.06 11.34 9.96
N VAL A 31 -4.09 12.66 9.77
CA VAL A 31 -3.58 13.28 8.54
C VAL A 31 -2.11 13.60 8.75
N TYR A 32 -1.25 12.95 7.95
CA TYR A 32 0.18 13.23 7.95
C TYR A 32 0.49 14.38 7.00
N GLN A 33 1.26 15.35 7.46
CA GLN A 33 1.83 16.40 6.63
C GLN A 33 3.34 16.32 6.72
N LEU A 34 4.00 16.48 5.57
CA LEU A 34 5.46 16.46 5.49
C LEU A 34 5.97 17.81 5.02
N SER A 35 7.03 18.30 5.68
CA SER A 35 7.77 19.48 5.26
C SER A 35 9.25 19.14 5.03
N PRO A 36 9.87 19.67 3.97
CA PRO A 36 11.28 19.45 3.71
C PRO A 36 12.15 20.00 4.84
N VAL A 37 13.28 19.34 5.10
CA VAL A 37 14.27 19.78 6.10
C VAL A 37 15.28 20.76 5.49
N SER A 38 15.46 20.75 4.16
CA SER A 38 16.37 21.68 3.48
C SER A 38 15.85 23.12 3.54
N ALA A 39 16.77 24.08 3.66
CA ALA A 39 16.45 25.50 3.59
C ALA A 39 16.22 25.98 2.14
N ASP A 40 16.87 25.33 1.17
CA ASP A 40 16.67 25.61 -0.26
C ASP A 40 15.42 24.88 -0.75
N THR A 41 14.31 25.62 -0.81
CA THR A 41 13.01 25.13 -1.27
C THR A 41 12.39 26.16 -2.19
N LYS A 42 11.62 25.69 -3.17
CA LYS A 42 10.83 26.53 -4.07
C LYS A 42 9.35 26.23 -3.84
N TRP A 43 8.48 27.16 -4.18
CA TRP A 43 7.03 26.94 -4.13
C TRP A 43 6.44 26.90 -5.53
N LEU A 44 5.58 25.93 -5.80
CA LEU A 44 4.78 25.86 -7.03
C LEU A 44 3.42 25.26 -6.66
N ASN A 45 2.34 25.93 -7.06
CA ASN A 45 0.96 25.44 -6.86
C ASN A 45 0.63 25.02 -5.41
N GLY A 46 1.17 25.73 -4.42
CA GLY A 46 0.94 25.44 -3.00
C GLY A 46 1.74 24.26 -2.43
N GLN A 47 2.71 23.72 -3.19
CA GLN A 47 3.62 22.67 -2.74
C GLN A 47 5.03 23.21 -2.56
N GLN A 48 5.76 22.70 -1.56
CA GLN A 48 7.19 22.95 -1.37
C GLN A 48 8.00 21.92 -2.15
N LEU A 49 8.74 22.41 -3.15
CA LEU A 49 9.63 21.63 -3.99
C LEU A 49 11.03 21.64 -3.42
N VAL A 50 11.59 20.45 -3.33
CA VAL A 50 13.00 20.22 -3.07
C VAL A 50 13.65 19.65 -4.31
N GLN A 51 14.88 20.07 -4.57
CA GLN A 51 15.63 19.72 -5.75
C GLN A 51 16.96 19.13 -5.30
N ASN A 52 17.32 17.99 -5.87
CA ASN A 52 18.63 17.39 -5.70
C ASN A 52 19.19 17.11 -7.09
N ILE A 53 20.33 17.72 -7.39
CA ILE A 53 21.05 17.54 -8.63
C ILE A 53 22.34 16.83 -8.29
N ASP A 54 22.57 15.69 -8.92
CA ASP A 54 23.88 15.06 -9.05
C ASP A 54 24.35 15.28 -10.50
N ASP A 55 25.64 15.16 -10.80
CA ASP A 55 26.31 15.59 -12.04
C ASP A 55 25.62 15.18 -13.37
N SER A 56 24.66 14.26 -13.34
CA SER A 56 24.01 13.62 -14.48
C SER A 56 22.49 13.47 -14.38
N VAL A 57 21.91 13.57 -13.18
CA VAL A 57 20.48 13.34 -12.94
C VAL A 57 19.96 14.40 -11.98
N GLU A 58 18.81 14.97 -12.32
CA GLU A 58 18.09 15.89 -11.46
C GLU A 58 16.80 15.26 -11.00
N ILE A 59 16.54 15.32 -9.70
CA ILE A 59 15.25 14.95 -9.13
C ILE A 59 14.66 16.17 -8.43
N VAL A 60 13.42 16.48 -8.77
CA VAL A 60 12.57 17.46 -8.09
C VAL A 60 11.43 16.70 -7.43
N MET A 61 11.16 17.01 -6.16
CA MET A 61 10.15 16.33 -5.38
C MET A 61 9.34 17.30 -4.53
N ALA A 62 8.05 17.02 -4.38
CA ALA A 62 7.17 17.72 -3.47
C ALA A 62 6.18 16.77 -2.81
N PHE A 63 5.87 17.01 -1.53
CA PHE A 63 4.78 16.28 -0.87
C PHE A 63 3.43 16.79 -1.39
N ASP A 64 2.59 15.87 -1.89
CA ASP A 64 1.25 16.17 -2.41
C ASP A 64 0.20 16.02 -1.29
N ARG A 65 0.03 14.79 -0.77
CA ARG A 65 -0.92 14.48 0.30
C ARG A 65 -0.67 13.12 0.95
N TYR A 66 -1.34 12.90 2.07
CA TYR A 66 -1.59 11.57 2.60
C TYR A 66 -2.97 11.08 2.10
N ALA A 67 -3.00 9.97 1.35
CA ALA A 67 -4.24 9.38 0.84
C ALA A 67 -4.09 7.86 0.70
N ASP A 68 -5.20 7.13 0.84
CA ASP A 68 -5.26 5.66 0.75
C ASP A 68 -4.20 4.95 1.60
N GLY A 69 -3.93 5.49 2.78
CA GLY A 69 -2.92 4.95 3.69
C GLY A 69 -1.47 5.14 3.23
N ASN A 70 -1.19 6.03 2.27
CA ASN A 70 0.14 6.27 1.71
C ASN A 70 0.51 7.75 1.68
N LEU A 71 1.81 8.04 1.83
CA LEU A 71 2.41 9.34 1.59
C LEU A 71 2.67 9.49 0.09
N ILE A 72 1.99 10.44 -0.56
CA ILE A 72 2.07 10.67 -2.00
C ILE A 72 2.94 11.89 -2.27
N PHE A 73 3.87 11.72 -3.20
CA PHE A 73 4.79 12.76 -3.67
C PHE A 73 4.60 12.99 -5.16
N ASP A 74 4.64 14.25 -5.56
CA ASP A 74 4.88 14.65 -6.94
C ASP A 74 6.38 14.64 -7.19
N MET A 75 6.81 13.98 -8.26
CA MET A 75 8.21 13.81 -8.59
C MET A 75 8.46 14.06 -10.08
N GLN A 76 9.56 14.72 -10.37
CA GLN A 76 10.11 14.88 -11.70
C GLN A 76 11.57 14.44 -11.70
N ILE A 77 11.94 13.61 -12.67
CA ILE A 77 13.30 13.11 -12.88
C ILE A 77 13.74 13.55 -14.27
N ALA A 78 14.88 14.21 -14.38
CA ALA A 78 15.48 14.61 -15.65
C ALA A 78 16.88 14.00 -15.79
N ASN A 79 17.17 13.43 -16.97
CA ASN A 79 18.48 12.87 -17.29
C ASN A 79 19.29 13.87 -18.12
N TYR A 80 20.34 14.45 -17.54
CA TYR A 80 21.27 15.33 -18.25
C TYR A 80 22.55 14.61 -18.70
N SER A 81 22.71 13.34 -18.33
CA SER A 81 23.86 12.55 -18.75
C SER A 81 23.83 12.25 -20.24
N SER A 82 25.00 11.90 -20.80
CA SER A 82 25.10 11.44 -22.19
C SER A 82 24.62 9.99 -22.40
N LYS A 83 24.33 9.25 -21.32
CA LYS A 83 23.93 7.84 -21.37
C LYS A 83 22.46 7.68 -21.00
N PRO A 84 21.79 6.62 -21.49
CA PRO A 84 20.45 6.29 -21.02
C PRO A 84 20.50 5.87 -19.54
N VAL A 85 19.52 6.33 -18.77
CA VAL A 85 19.39 6.05 -17.33
C VAL A 85 18.08 5.32 -17.08
N LEU A 86 18.14 4.20 -16.36
CA LEU A 86 16.95 3.44 -15.98
C LEU A 86 16.36 4.03 -14.69
N VAL A 87 15.11 4.45 -14.76
CA VAL A 87 14.28 4.79 -13.61
C VAL A 87 13.44 3.57 -13.27
N ALA A 88 13.62 3.03 -12.06
CA ALA A 88 12.94 1.82 -11.59
C ALA A 88 12.27 2.10 -10.24
N PRO A 89 10.98 2.47 -10.20
CA PRO A 89 10.29 2.84 -8.97
C PRO A 89 10.33 1.78 -7.86
N GLU A 90 10.46 0.51 -8.23
CA GLU A 90 10.62 -0.61 -7.31
C GLU A 90 11.91 -0.55 -6.47
N THR A 91 12.91 0.25 -6.86
CA THR A 91 14.15 0.45 -6.10
C THR A 91 14.08 1.65 -5.14
N PHE A 92 13.05 2.49 -5.24
CA PHE A 92 12.89 3.64 -4.37
C PHE A 92 12.46 3.19 -2.98
N TYR A 93 13.04 3.81 -1.96
CA TYR A 93 12.71 3.47 -0.59
C TYR A 93 12.78 4.69 0.32
N ARG A 94 12.17 4.54 1.48
CA ARG A 94 12.21 5.53 2.54
C ARG A 94 12.68 4.92 3.84
N VAL A 95 13.47 5.68 4.57
CA VAL A 95 13.98 5.36 5.89
C VAL A 95 13.22 6.21 6.90
N ALA A 96 12.55 5.59 7.86
CA ALA A 96 11.85 6.27 8.94
C ALA A 96 12.72 6.35 10.19
N ALA A 97 12.70 7.50 10.87
CA ALA A 97 13.43 7.70 12.13
C ALA A 97 12.63 8.58 13.10
N ARG A 98 12.96 8.46 14.40
CA ARG A 98 12.49 9.38 15.46
C ARG A 98 13.42 10.58 15.65
N GLN A 99 14.70 10.40 15.39
CA GLN A 99 15.73 11.42 15.50
C GLN A 99 16.77 11.20 14.39
N LEU A 100 17.40 12.27 13.94
CA LEU A 100 18.45 12.18 12.92
C LEU A 100 19.61 11.33 13.48
N GLY A 101 20.00 10.25 12.79
CA GLY A 101 21.09 9.37 13.22
C GLY A 101 20.78 8.40 14.38
N ARG A 102 19.58 8.45 14.98
CA ARG A 102 19.14 7.53 16.04
C ARG A 102 17.82 6.84 15.68
N ASP A 103 17.72 5.55 15.99
CA ASP A 103 16.46 4.77 15.99
C ASP A 103 15.78 4.71 14.61
N THR A 104 16.42 4.04 13.65
CA THR A 104 15.80 3.70 12.37
C THR A 104 14.59 2.79 12.61
N LEU A 105 13.40 3.35 12.47
CA LEU A 105 12.13 2.63 12.66
C LEU A 105 11.84 1.61 11.56
N GLY A 106 12.63 1.64 10.48
CA GLY A 106 12.57 0.70 9.39
C GLY A 106 12.68 1.36 8.03
N THR A 107 13.04 0.54 7.04
CA THR A 107 13.02 0.90 5.63
C THR A 107 11.74 0.34 5.00
N ALA A 108 11.11 1.11 4.12
CA ALA A 108 9.99 0.64 3.32
C ALA A 108 10.11 1.14 1.88
N TYR A 109 9.73 0.30 0.93
CA TYR A 109 9.83 0.60 -0.50
C TYR A 109 8.64 1.44 -0.98
N ALA A 110 8.85 2.14 -2.09
CA ALA A 110 7.77 2.77 -2.83
C ALA A 110 6.78 1.70 -3.31
N ILE A 111 5.52 2.09 -3.42
CA ILE A 111 4.49 1.19 -3.93
C ILE A 111 4.73 0.97 -5.43
N ASN A 112 4.92 -0.29 -5.82
CA ASN A 112 5.14 -0.66 -7.21
C ASN A 112 3.82 -0.53 -8.03
N PRO A 113 3.76 0.35 -9.04
CA PRO A 113 2.55 0.52 -9.84
C PRO A 113 2.18 -0.72 -10.67
N GLU A 114 3.17 -1.50 -11.15
CA GLU A 114 2.90 -2.71 -11.93
C GLU A 114 2.20 -3.78 -11.08
N SER A 115 2.58 -3.88 -9.79
CA SER A 115 1.91 -4.76 -8.84
C SER A 115 0.46 -4.33 -8.56
N GLN A 116 0.18 -3.03 -8.54
CA GLN A 116 -1.18 -2.52 -8.34
C GLN A 116 -2.05 -2.77 -9.58
N ILE A 117 -1.53 -2.51 -10.79
CA ILE A 117 -2.24 -2.78 -12.05
C ILE A 117 -2.59 -4.26 -12.15
N LEU A 118 -1.62 -5.15 -11.85
CA LEU A 118 -1.85 -6.59 -11.86
C LEU A 118 -2.93 -7.01 -10.85
N ALA A 119 -2.94 -6.42 -9.65
CA ALA A 119 -3.95 -6.71 -8.65
C ALA A 119 -5.37 -6.34 -9.14
N VAL A 120 -5.50 -5.19 -9.81
CA VAL A 120 -6.78 -4.76 -10.40
C VAL A 120 -7.21 -5.68 -11.55
N ASP A 121 -6.29 -6.09 -12.41
CA ASP A 121 -6.57 -7.03 -13.50
C ASP A 121 -7.06 -8.39 -12.99
N LEU A 122 -6.43 -8.92 -11.95
CA LEU A 122 -6.86 -10.14 -11.28
C LEU A 122 -8.24 -9.99 -10.64
N GLN A 123 -8.50 -8.84 -9.99
CA GLN A 123 -9.80 -8.56 -9.39
C GLN A 123 -10.91 -8.47 -10.45
N MET A 124 -10.68 -7.77 -11.56
CA MET A 124 -11.63 -7.71 -12.68
C MET A 124 -11.90 -9.09 -13.27
N SER A 125 -10.86 -9.93 -13.42
CA SER A 125 -11.03 -11.30 -13.90
C SER A 125 -11.86 -12.14 -12.93
N ALA A 126 -11.60 -12.03 -11.63
CA ALA A 126 -12.35 -12.76 -10.60
C ALA A 126 -13.83 -12.34 -10.59
N GLU A 127 -14.12 -11.05 -10.69
CA GLU A 127 -15.50 -10.54 -10.74
C GLU A 127 -16.26 -10.99 -12.00
N LYS A 128 -15.61 -11.02 -13.17
CA LYS A 128 -16.20 -11.57 -14.40
C LYS A 128 -16.54 -13.06 -14.27
N SER A 129 -15.66 -13.86 -13.65
CA SER A 129 -15.90 -15.28 -13.40
C SER A 129 -17.07 -15.49 -12.44
N ARG A 130 -17.10 -14.74 -11.32
CA ARG A 130 -18.20 -14.80 -10.34
C ARG A 130 -19.55 -14.46 -10.97
N TYR A 131 -19.59 -13.41 -11.80
CA TYR A 131 -20.81 -13.02 -12.50
C TYR A 131 -21.28 -14.09 -13.50
N THR A 132 -20.36 -14.69 -14.24
CA THR A 132 -20.67 -15.78 -15.18
C THR A 132 -21.21 -17.02 -14.46
N GLU A 133 -20.62 -17.38 -13.31
CA GLU A 133 -21.09 -18.47 -12.46
C GLU A 133 -22.50 -18.19 -11.89
N LYS A 134 -22.77 -16.94 -11.48
CA LYS A 134 -24.09 -16.51 -11.04
C LYS A 134 -25.14 -16.61 -12.16
N GLN A 135 -24.79 -16.21 -13.39
CA GLN A 135 -25.68 -16.37 -14.55
C GLN A 135 -25.94 -17.84 -14.88
N ASN A 136 -24.91 -18.69 -14.86
CA ASN A 136 -25.06 -20.12 -15.13
C ASN A 136 -25.94 -20.80 -14.08
N SER A 137 -25.76 -20.48 -12.79
CA SER A 137 -26.61 -21.02 -11.71
C SER A 137 -28.06 -20.54 -11.80
N GLN A 138 -28.29 -19.28 -12.18
CA GLN A 138 -29.64 -18.74 -12.44
C GLN A 138 -30.30 -19.43 -13.66
N ALA A 139 -29.58 -19.62 -14.76
CA ALA A 139 -30.07 -20.34 -15.94
C ALA A 139 -30.44 -21.79 -15.62
N PHE A 140 -29.64 -22.46 -14.80
CA PHE A 140 -29.94 -23.80 -14.30
C PHE A 140 -31.22 -23.82 -13.44
N GLY A 141 -31.38 -22.86 -12.53
CA GLY A 141 -32.60 -22.70 -11.72
C GLY A 141 -33.86 -22.47 -12.56
N ALA A 142 -33.79 -21.63 -13.60
CA ALA A 142 -34.89 -21.40 -14.54
C ALA A 142 -35.27 -22.67 -15.31
N THR A 143 -34.28 -23.51 -15.65
CA THR A 143 -34.50 -24.80 -16.31
C THR A 143 -35.24 -25.77 -15.37
N LEU A 144 -34.89 -25.80 -14.08
CA LEU A 144 -35.58 -26.62 -13.08
C LEU A 144 -37.04 -26.20 -12.87
N ASP A 145 -37.33 -24.90 -12.80
CA ASP A 145 -38.71 -24.39 -12.70
C ASP A 145 -39.57 -24.86 -13.89
N LEU A 146 -39.00 -24.83 -15.10
CA LEU A 146 -39.67 -25.29 -16.32
C LEU A 146 -40.02 -26.79 -16.24
N ILE A 147 -39.08 -27.62 -15.77
CA ILE A 147 -39.30 -29.06 -15.56
C ILE A 147 -40.42 -29.29 -14.53
N GLY A 148 -40.44 -28.52 -13.43
CA GLY A 148 -41.52 -28.58 -12.43
C GLY A 148 -42.90 -28.25 -13.02
N MET A 149 -42.97 -27.26 -13.91
CA MET A 149 -44.20 -26.89 -14.63
C MET A 149 -44.68 -27.99 -15.57
N PHE A 150 -43.78 -28.70 -16.26
CA PHE A 150 -44.16 -29.86 -17.07
C PHE A 150 -44.68 -31.02 -16.20
N GLY A 151 -44.08 -31.25 -15.03
CA GLY A 151 -44.54 -32.27 -14.08
C GLY A 151 -45.99 -32.05 -13.62
N SER A 152 -46.40 -30.81 -13.36
CA SER A 152 -47.78 -30.50 -12.95
C SER A 152 -48.79 -30.71 -14.09
N LEU A 153 -48.42 -30.40 -15.34
CA LEU A 153 -49.22 -30.69 -16.54
C LEU A 153 -49.41 -32.19 -16.78
N VAL A 154 -48.38 -33.01 -16.56
CA VAL A 154 -48.48 -34.47 -16.68
C VAL A 154 -49.42 -35.06 -15.63
N GLY A 155 -49.36 -34.57 -14.38
CA GLY A 155 -50.30 -34.96 -13.33
C GLY A 155 -51.76 -34.70 -13.70
N ASP A 156 -52.05 -33.60 -14.41
CA ASP A 156 -53.39 -33.28 -14.89
C ASP A 156 -53.91 -34.25 -15.95
N ILE A 157 -53.06 -34.61 -16.92
CA ILE A 157 -53.42 -35.56 -17.99
C ILE A 157 -53.69 -36.96 -17.42
N VAL A 158 -52.87 -37.40 -16.46
CA VAL A 158 -52.99 -38.73 -15.83
C VAL A 158 -54.23 -38.84 -14.94
N SER A 159 -54.70 -37.73 -14.34
CA SER A 159 -55.91 -37.72 -13.50
C SER A 159 -57.25 -37.90 -14.25
N GLY A 160 -57.20 -37.99 -15.59
CA GLY A 160 -58.33 -38.48 -16.40
C GLY A 160 -59.54 -37.56 -16.47
N GLY A 161 -59.36 -36.24 -16.37
CA GLY A 161 -60.43 -35.26 -16.64
C GLY A 161 -61.54 -35.17 -15.59
N LYS A 162 -61.34 -35.71 -14.37
CA LYS A 162 -62.28 -35.49 -13.26
C LYS A 162 -62.34 -33.99 -12.90
N PRO A 163 -63.53 -33.41 -12.69
CA PRO A 163 -63.65 -32.00 -12.32
C PRO A 163 -63.00 -31.77 -10.94
N LYS A 164 -62.03 -30.85 -10.91
CA LYS A 164 -61.30 -30.47 -9.68
C LYS A 164 -62.24 -29.82 -8.67
N THR A 165 -62.06 -30.17 -7.39
CA THR A 165 -62.74 -29.52 -6.26
C THR A 165 -62.35 -28.04 -6.16
N GLU A 166 -63.22 -27.19 -5.60
CA GLU A 166 -62.94 -25.74 -5.47
C GLU A 166 -61.68 -25.46 -4.65
N GLU A 167 -61.42 -26.21 -3.58
CA GLU A 167 -60.17 -26.11 -2.81
C GLU A 167 -58.91 -26.39 -3.65
N GLU A 168 -59.01 -27.33 -4.60
CA GLU A 168 -57.89 -27.72 -5.46
C GLU A 168 -57.62 -26.66 -6.55
N LYS A 169 -58.68 -25.98 -7.02
CA LYS A 169 -58.57 -24.80 -7.89
C LYS A 169 -57.97 -23.61 -7.15
N GLU A 170 -58.36 -23.37 -5.91
CA GLU A 170 -57.86 -22.27 -5.08
C GLU A 170 -56.38 -22.45 -4.72
N ARG A 171 -55.97 -23.67 -4.33
CA ARG A 171 -54.55 -24.01 -4.11
C ARG A 171 -53.68 -23.75 -5.34
N ARG A 172 -54.18 -24.08 -6.54
CA ARG A 172 -53.47 -23.82 -7.80
C ARG A 172 -53.34 -22.35 -8.10
N ARG A 173 -54.40 -21.55 -7.92
CA ARG A 173 -54.35 -20.10 -8.11
C ARG A 173 -53.31 -19.47 -7.19
N LEU A 174 -53.29 -19.86 -5.91
CA LEU A 174 -52.29 -19.41 -4.95
C LEU A 174 -50.88 -19.83 -5.38
N GLN A 175 -50.69 -21.07 -5.83
CA GLN A 175 -49.40 -21.56 -6.27
C GLN A 175 -48.90 -20.81 -7.53
N ASP A 176 -49.75 -20.62 -8.54
CA ASP A 176 -49.45 -19.86 -9.75
C ASP A 176 -49.07 -18.40 -9.43
N GLU A 177 -49.79 -17.77 -8.49
CA GLU A 177 -49.49 -16.42 -8.00
C GLU A 177 -48.13 -16.38 -7.27
N THR A 178 -47.85 -17.35 -6.40
CA THR A 178 -46.53 -17.43 -5.73
C THR A 178 -45.39 -17.65 -6.72
N ASP A 179 -45.60 -18.47 -7.75
CA ASP A 179 -44.60 -18.74 -8.80
C ASP A 179 -44.44 -17.55 -9.75
N ALA A 180 -45.51 -16.81 -10.03
CA ALA A 180 -45.44 -15.53 -10.76
C ALA A 180 -44.64 -14.48 -9.97
N ASN A 181 -44.93 -14.32 -8.67
CA ASN A 181 -44.21 -13.39 -7.79
C ASN A 181 -42.73 -13.77 -7.64
N ARG A 182 -42.41 -15.07 -7.49
CA ARG A 182 -41.03 -15.57 -7.48
C ARG A 182 -40.28 -15.25 -8.77
N ARG A 183 -40.91 -15.44 -9.93
CA ARG A 183 -40.31 -15.09 -11.23
C ARG A 183 -40.08 -13.59 -11.38
N ALA A 184 -41.02 -12.76 -10.94
CA ALA A 184 -40.87 -11.31 -10.94
C ALA A 184 -39.71 -10.86 -10.06
N LEU A 185 -39.60 -11.41 -8.84
CA LEU A 185 -38.51 -11.11 -7.92
C LEU A 185 -37.14 -11.52 -8.47
N ARG A 186 -37.03 -12.71 -9.08
CA ARG A 186 -35.78 -13.17 -9.72
C ARG A 186 -35.34 -12.22 -10.84
N LYS A 187 -36.26 -11.80 -11.71
CA LYS A 187 -35.95 -10.82 -12.77
C LYS A 187 -35.44 -9.49 -12.21
N GLN A 188 -36.03 -9.02 -11.11
CA GLN A 188 -35.57 -7.80 -10.45
C GLN A 188 -34.17 -7.98 -9.84
N GLN A 189 -33.90 -9.12 -9.20
CA GLN A 189 -32.58 -9.46 -8.68
C GLN A 189 -31.54 -9.54 -9.80
N GLU A 190 -31.85 -10.18 -10.93
CA GLU A 190 -30.96 -10.24 -12.10
C GLU A 190 -30.60 -8.85 -12.65
N GLN A 191 -31.55 -7.91 -12.64
CA GLN A 191 -31.29 -6.53 -13.03
C GLN A 191 -30.36 -5.82 -12.05
N LEU A 192 -30.60 -5.97 -10.74
CA LEU A 192 -29.73 -5.41 -9.70
C LEU A 192 -28.32 -5.99 -9.80
N ASP A 193 -28.20 -7.31 -9.93
CA ASP A 193 -26.93 -8.03 -10.07
C ASP A 193 -26.15 -7.56 -11.30
N ARG A 194 -26.85 -7.32 -12.42
CA ARG A 194 -26.24 -6.79 -13.64
C ARG A 194 -25.71 -5.37 -13.43
N ILE A 195 -26.49 -4.50 -12.80
CA ILE A 195 -26.10 -3.11 -12.52
C ILE A 195 -24.91 -3.09 -11.57
N GLU A 196 -24.95 -3.87 -10.49
CA GLU A 196 -23.86 -3.98 -9.52
C GLU A 196 -22.57 -4.47 -10.19
N HIS A 197 -22.65 -5.54 -10.99
CA HIS A 197 -21.51 -6.04 -11.75
C HIS A 197 -20.95 -4.98 -12.71
N GLN A 198 -21.80 -4.29 -13.45
CA GLN A 198 -21.37 -3.22 -14.37
C GLN A 198 -20.68 -2.09 -13.63
N ASN A 199 -21.24 -1.62 -12.51
CA ASN A 199 -20.65 -0.58 -11.67
C ASN A 199 -19.31 -1.02 -11.09
N GLN A 200 -19.19 -2.28 -10.64
CA GLN A 200 -17.95 -2.82 -10.09
C GLN A 200 -16.86 -2.95 -11.15
N ILE A 201 -17.18 -3.42 -12.36
CA ILE A 201 -16.20 -3.50 -13.45
C ILE A 201 -15.81 -2.10 -13.93
N ALA A 202 -16.77 -1.16 -14.02
CA ALA A 202 -16.48 0.22 -14.39
C ALA A 202 -15.55 0.90 -13.37
N SER A 203 -15.82 0.75 -12.07
CA SER A 203 -14.98 1.36 -11.02
C SER A 203 -13.56 0.80 -11.01
N LEU A 204 -13.40 -0.52 -11.20
CA LEU A 204 -12.09 -1.15 -11.34
C LEU A 204 -11.35 -0.69 -12.61
N SER A 205 -12.07 -0.54 -13.72
CA SER A 205 -11.51 -0.01 -14.96
C SER A 205 -11.03 1.43 -14.78
N ASP A 206 -11.80 2.28 -14.11
CA ASP A 206 -11.41 3.66 -13.83
C ASP A 206 -10.18 3.72 -12.92
N ALA A 207 -10.14 2.91 -11.86
CA ALA A 207 -8.97 2.79 -10.99
C ALA A 207 -7.72 2.37 -11.79
N ARG A 208 -7.85 1.40 -12.70
CA ARG A 208 -6.76 0.96 -13.57
C ARG A 208 -6.23 2.09 -14.46
N VAL A 209 -7.10 2.90 -15.07
CA VAL A 209 -6.70 4.05 -15.91
C VAL A 209 -5.91 5.07 -15.10
N VAL A 210 -6.30 5.32 -13.84
CA VAL A 210 -5.58 6.21 -12.93
C VAL A 210 -4.18 5.66 -12.64
N LEU A 211 -4.06 4.36 -12.36
CA LEU A 211 -2.78 3.68 -12.09
C LEU A 211 -1.84 3.63 -13.30
N GLU A 212 -2.37 3.65 -14.52
CA GLU A 212 -1.55 3.68 -15.73
C GLU A 212 -0.90 5.04 -16.01
N ARG A 213 -1.50 6.12 -15.51
CA ARG A 213 -1.16 7.50 -15.89
C ARG A 213 -0.47 8.31 -14.80
N LEU A 214 -0.89 8.16 -13.54
CA LEU A 214 -0.39 9.01 -12.47
C LEU A 214 0.98 8.58 -11.94
N PRO A 215 1.22 7.29 -11.62
CA PRO A 215 2.47 6.88 -11.00
C PRO A 215 3.68 7.01 -11.93
N VAL A 216 4.84 7.27 -11.37
CA VAL A 216 6.11 7.06 -12.08
C VAL A 216 6.26 5.57 -12.32
N ARG A 217 6.46 5.19 -13.58
CA ARG A 217 6.62 3.79 -14.01
C ARG A 217 8.02 3.54 -14.51
N LYS A 218 8.43 2.26 -14.51
CA LYS A 218 9.75 1.84 -14.96
C LYS A 218 10.01 2.32 -16.39
N THR A 219 11.00 3.20 -16.55
CA THR A 219 11.24 3.91 -17.81
C THR A 219 12.74 4.11 -18.01
N THR A 220 13.20 3.91 -19.25
CA THR A 220 14.57 4.29 -19.63
C THR A 220 14.54 5.72 -20.17
N LEU A 221 15.22 6.65 -19.48
CA LEU A 221 15.33 8.05 -19.89
C LEU A 221 16.59 8.26 -20.71
N ASN A 222 16.43 8.71 -21.95
CA ASN A 222 17.56 9.14 -22.78
C ASN A 222 18.06 10.52 -22.32
N SER A 223 19.23 10.92 -22.82
CA SER A 223 19.80 12.25 -22.58
C SER A 223 18.80 13.36 -22.95
N GLY A 224 18.59 14.31 -22.03
CA GLY A 224 17.66 15.43 -22.18
C GLY A 224 16.18 15.08 -21.95
N MET A 225 15.84 13.82 -21.66
CA MET A 225 14.47 13.43 -21.35
C MET A 225 14.15 13.60 -19.87
N SER A 226 12.88 13.88 -19.59
CA SER A 226 12.34 13.92 -18.23
C SER A 226 11.09 13.06 -18.09
N LEU A 227 10.87 12.55 -16.88
CA LEU A 227 9.68 11.82 -16.47
C LEU A 227 9.08 12.49 -15.24
N SER A 228 7.77 12.69 -15.27
CA SER A 228 7.02 13.23 -14.14
C SER A 228 5.90 12.29 -13.76
N GLY A 229 5.59 12.22 -12.47
CA GLY A 229 4.48 11.42 -11.96
C GLY A 229 4.47 11.38 -10.45
N LYS A 230 3.60 10.52 -9.91
CA LYS A 230 3.43 10.32 -8.48
C LYS A 230 4.24 9.13 -7.99
N VAL A 231 4.78 9.24 -6.78
CA VAL A 231 5.35 8.12 -6.04
C VAL A 231 4.67 8.04 -4.69
N ALA A 232 4.32 6.84 -4.27
CA ALA A 232 3.66 6.57 -3.01
C ALA A 232 4.57 5.75 -2.08
N PHE A 233 4.61 6.12 -0.81
CA PHE A 233 5.34 5.39 0.23
C PHE A 233 4.42 5.08 1.42
N PRO A 234 4.57 3.91 2.06
CA PRO A 234 3.80 3.62 3.27
C PRO A 234 4.22 4.55 4.43
N PRO A 235 3.30 5.00 5.30
CA PRO A 235 3.61 5.90 6.41
C PRO A 235 4.33 5.18 7.55
N SER A 236 4.74 5.94 8.57
CA SER A 236 5.19 5.40 9.86
C SER A 236 4.68 6.27 10.99
N ARG A 237 3.75 5.74 11.80
CA ARG A 237 3.10 6.50 12.88
C ARG A 237 4.07 7.03 13.93
N ARG A 238 5.20 6.33 14.11
CA ARG A 238 6.22 6.66 15.12
C ARG A 238 7.32 7.57 14.58
N ALA A 239 7.36 7.81 13.27
CA ALA A 239 8.40 8.62 12.65
C ALA A 239 8.11 10.11 12.85
N THR A 240 9.18 10.86 13.09
CA THR A 240 9.19 12.33 13.05
C THR A 240 9.97 12.81 11.83
N LEU A 241 10.81 11.95 11.26
CA LEU A 241 11.67 12.23 10.13
C LEU A 241 11.66 11.07 9.13
N PHE A 242 11.64 11.43 7.85
CA PHE A 242 11.87 10.52 6.74
C PHE A 242 13.05 10.96 5.90
N THR A 243 13.84 9.99 5.45
CA THR A 243 14.76 10.15 4.33
C THR A 243 14.24 9.31 3.18
N PHE A 244 13.87 9.95 2.07
CA PHE A 244 13.49 9.30 0.83
C PHE A 244 14.71 9.18 -0.06
N VAL A 245 14.94 7.99 -0.60
CA VAL A 245 16.13 7.63 -1.36
C VAL A 245 15.71 7.13 -2.73
N PHE A 246 16.32 7.71 -3.76
CA PHE A 246 16.04 7.43 -5.17
C PHE A 246 17.32 7.03 -5.88
N PRO A 247 17.64 5.72 -5.92
CA PRO A 247 18.72 5.19 -6.74
C PRO A 247 18.29 5.26 -8.21
N VAL A 248 18.94 6.11 -9.00
CA VAL A 248 18.65 6.32 -10.43
C VAL A 248 19.95 6.21 -11.20
N GLY A 249 20.10 5.12 -11.97
CA GLY A 249 21.39 4.77 -12.56
C GLY A 249 22.45 4.46 -11.50
N PHE A 250 23.53 5.23 -11.49
CA PHE A 250 24.61 5.14 -10.48
C PHE A 250 24.56 6.27 -9.45
N SER A 251 23.59 7.17 -9.56
CA SER A 251 23.39 8.31 -8.66
C SER A 251 22.34 7.96 -7.60
N ILE A 252 22.57 8.44 -6.37
CA ILE A 252 21.64 8.29 -5.25
C ILE A 252 21.21 9.67 -4.81
N HIS A 253 19.92 9.95 -4.94
CA HIS A 253 19.34 11.20 -4.48
C HIS A 253 18.60 10.99 -3.17
N GLU A 254 18.89 11.84 -2.17
CA GLU A 254 18.25 11.79 -0.87
C GLU A 254 17.48 13.06 -0.56
N PHE A 255 16.25 12.91 -0.08
CA PHE A 255 15.40 14.01 0.36
C PHE A 255 14.92 13.77 1.78
N ARG A 256 15.11 14.76 2.65
CA ARG A 256 14.74 14.68 4.07
C ARG A 256 13.49 15.49 4.34
N PHE A 257 12.51 14.87 5.00
CA PHE A 257 11.25 15.51 5.38
C PHE A 257 10.93 15.26 6.85
N ARG A 258 10.41 16.28 7.53
CA ARG A 258 9.82 16.17 8.86
C ARG A 258 8.35 15.82 8.73
N GLN A 259 7.89 14.84 9.50
CA GLN A 259 6.48 14.48 9.61
C GLN A 259 5.85 15.26 10.77
N SER A 260 4.73 15.92 10.49
CA SER A 260 3.79 16.40 11.49
C SER A 260 2.48 15.61 11.40
N VAL A 261 1.87 15.34 12.56
CA VAL A 261 0.57 14.67 12.64
C VAL A 261 -0.48 15.71 12.96
N ILE A 262 -1.42 15.92 12.06
CA ILE A 262 -2.59 16.75 12.30
C ILE A 262 -3.67 15.83 12.87
N GLY A 263 -3.82 15.84 14.19
CA GLY A 263 -4.91 15.16 14.88
C GLY A 263 -6.21 15.92 14.71
N ALA A 264 -7.33 15.21 14.54
CA ALA A 264 -8.66 15.82 14.36
C ALA A 264 -9.16 16.67 15.55
N ASN A 265 -8.47 16.67 16.69
CA ASN A 265 -8.85 17.48 17.84
C ASN A 265 -8.30 18.92 17.74
N ARG A 266 -7.54 19.27 16.69
CA ARG A 266 -6.92 20.60 16.50
C ARG A 266 -7.84 21.67 15.87
N TRP A 267 -9.07 21.35 15.44
CA TRP A 267 -9.97 22.34 14.82
C TRP A 267 -10.44 23.47 15.77
N ASN A 268 -10.18 23.36 17.09
CA ASN A 268 -10.70 24.30 18.11
C ASN A 268 -9.64 25.16 18.83
N GLN A 269 -8.40 25.24 18.36
CA GLN A 269 -7.40 26.16 18.93
C GLN A 269 -6.80 27.05 17.83
N PRO A 270 -6.89 28.39 17.94
CA PRO A 270 -6.13 29.29 17.07
C PRO A 270 -4.63 29.06 17.31
N ASP A 271 -3.83 29.26 16.26
CA ASP A 271 -2.39 29.05 16.24
C ASP A 271 -1.65 29.67 17.43
N GLU A 272 -1.50 28.93 18.52
CA GLU A 272 -0.38 29.09 19.44
C GLU A 272 0.80 28.34 18.83
N ALA A 273 1.82 29.11 18.43
CA ALA A 273 3.14 28.58 18.14
C ALA A 273 3.56 27.69 19.33
N PRO A 274 4.18 26.52 19.12
CA PRO A 274 4.54 25.64 20.22
C PRO A 274 5.50 26.39 21.16
N GLU A 275 4.99 26.86 22.28
CA GLU A 275 5.77 27.28 23.42
C GLU A 275 6.41 26.03 24.03
N ASP A 276 7.75 26.04 24.08
CA ASP A 276 8.58 25.12 24.86
C ASP A 276 8.60 23.62 24.46
N GLU A 277 8.67 23.31 23.17
CA GLU A 277 9.54 22.17 22.78
C GLU A 277 10.99 22.63 22.75
N SER A 278 11.61 22.65 23.93
CA SER A 278 13.06 22.63 24.09
C SER A 278 13.65 21.68 23.04
N PRO A 279 14.61 22.10 22.20
CA PRO A 279 15.16 21.26 21.16
C PRO A 279 15.65 19.99 21.84
N ALA A 280 15.12 18.84 21.40
CA ALA A 280 15.44 17.53 21.93
C ALA A 280 16.89 17.49 22.38
N SER A 281 17.09 17.42 23.71
CA SER A 281 18.38 17.49 24.36
C SER A 281 19.41 16.68 23.55
N ALA A 282 20.41 17.37 23.03
CA ALA A 282 21.50 16.81 22.23
C ALA A 282 22.38 15.80 23.01
N ALA A 283 22.02 15.48 24.26
CA ALA A 283 22.81 14.68 25.19
C ALA A 283 22.65 13.16 25.02
N ASP A 284 21.88 12.70 24.04
CA ASP A 284 21.61 11.29 23.86
C ASP A 284 21.64 10.93 22.37
N LEU A 285 22.76 11.18 21.68
CA LEU A 285 23.04 10.55 20.38
C LEU A 285 23.71 9.19 20.63
N PHE A 286 23.18 8.12 20.01
CA PHE A 286 23.90 6.85 19.95
C PHE A 286 24.99 7.05 18.91
N ILE A 287 26.20 7.32 19.39
CA ILE A 287 27.38 7.45 18.55
C ILE A 287 28.09 6.10 18.65
N PRO A 288 28.11 5.29 17.56
CA PRO A 288 28.91 4.08 17.51
C PRO A 288 30.35 4.39 17.87
N LYS A 289 31.04 3.45 18.51
CA LYS A 289 32.44 3.67 18.89
C LYS A 289 33.41 3.43 17.74
N ALA A 290 32.99 2.70 16.72
CA ALA A 290 33.79 2.32 15.57
C ALA A 290 32.92 2.25 14.32
N PHE A 291 33.59 2.29 13.16
CA PHE A 291 32.97 1.92 11.89
C PHE A 291 32.70 0.42 11.89
N ASP A 292 31.52 0.02 11.44
CA ASP A 292 31.13 -1.38 11.31
C ASP A 292 30.20 -1.57 10.11
N LEU A 293 30.17 -2.79 9.58
CA LEU A 293 29.25 -3.23 8.53
C LEU A 293 28.76 -4.62 8.89
N THR A 294 27.44 -4.80 8.91
CA THR A 294 26.81 -6.11 9.06
C THR A 294 25.79 -6.29 7.96
N VAL A 295 25.82 -7.45 7.30
CA VAL A 295 24.85 -7.82 6.26
C VAL A 295 24.17 -9.11 6.66
N GLU A 296 22.86 -9.04 6.91
CA GLU A 296 22.07 -10.20 7.34
C GLU A 296 21.01 -10.54 6.28
N PRO A 297 20.83 -11.82 5.93
CA PRO A 297 19.69 -12.24 5.14
C PRO A 297 18.41 -12.09 5.94
N ALA A 298 17.34 -11.61 5.30
CA ALA A 298 15.99 -11.60 5.85
C ALA A 298 14.98 -12.09 4.81
N SER A 299 13.81 -12.52 5.29
CA SER A 299 12.70 -12.99 4.46
C SER A 299 11.49 -12.08 4.64
N ASP A 300 10.87 -11.65 3.53
CA ASP A 300 9.66 -10.80 3.56
C ASP A 300 8.35 -11.60 3.71
N GLY A 301 8.40 -12.88 4.09
CA GLY A 301 7.21 -13.73 4.18
C GLY A 301 6.59 -14.13 2.82
N LYS A 302 7.03 -13.52 1.70
CA LYS A 302 6.60 -13.80 0.32
C LYS A 302 7.61 -14.58 -0.54
N ARG A 303 8.52 -15.36 0.06
CA ARG A 303 9.62 -16.08 -0.64
C ARG A 303 10.60 -15.18 -1.41
N GLU A 304 10.60 -13.88 -1.14
CA GLU A 304 11.62 -12.95 -1.63
C GLU A 304 12.74 -12.82 -0.60
N THR A 305 13.98 -13.02 -1.05
CA THR A 305 15.17 -12.88 -0.22
C THR A 305 15.62 -11.43 -0.21
N VAL A 306 15.63 -10.81 0.97
CA VAL A 306 16.10 -9.44 1.17
C VAL A 306 17.38 -9.46 2.01
N ALA A 307 18.25 -8.47 1.83
CA ALA A 307 19.40 -8.25 2.69
C ALA A 307 19.15 -7.03 3.59
N VAL A 308 19.49 -7.13 4.87
CA VAL A 308 19.50 -5.99 5.79
C VAL A 308 20.95 -5.60 6.01
N ILE A 309 21.33 -4.45 5.49
CA ILE A 309 22.66 -3.85 5.68
C ILE A 309 22.57 -2.88 6.85
N THR A 310 23.37 -3.11 7.88
CA THR A 310 23.56 -2.18 8.99
C THR A 310 24.99 -1.65 8.94
N PHE A 311 25.18 -0.33 9.00
CA PHE A 311 26.51 0.27 9.10
C PHE A 311 26.55 1.35 10.17
N ASP A 312 27.71 1.45 10.82
CA ASP A 312 27.94 2.35 11.95
C ASP A 312 28.91 3.47 11.56
N MET A 313 28.51 4.72 11.84
CA MET A 313 29.31 5.94 11.64
C MET A 313 29.66 6.53 13.01
N PRO A 314 30.89 6.37 13.52
CA PRO A 314 31.30 6.92 14.82
C PRO A 314 31.51 8.45 14.80
N ARG A 315 31.62 9.03 13.61
CA ARG A 315 31.76 10.48 13.38
C ARG A 315 31.14 10.83 12.04
N SER A 316 30.72 12.07 11.87
CA SER A 316 30.19 12.53 10.58
C SER A 316 31.25 12.50 9.47
N GLY A 317 30.82 12.23 8.24
CA GLY A 317 31.65 12.28 7.04
C GLY A 317 31.03 11.54 5.86
N VAL A 318 31.73 11.53 4.72
CA VAL A 318 31.32 10.82 3.51
C VAL A 318 31.32 9.30 3.75
N ALA A 319 30.20 8.66 3.42
CA ALA A 319 30.00 7.22 3.47
C ALA A 319 29.65 6.68 2.08
N SER A 320 30.24 5.54 1.70
CA SER A 320 29.85 4.76 0.53
C SER A 320 29.57 3.31 0.95
N VAL A 321 28.43 2.76 0.54
CA VAL A 321 28.14 1.32 0.62
C VAL A 321 27.82 0.83 -0.79
N GLU A 322 28.63 -0.08 -1.31
CA GLU A 322 28.55 -0.58 -2.68
C GLU A 322 28.38 -2.10 -2.69
N VAL A 323 27.65 -2.62 -3.69
CA VAL A 323 27.43 -4.05 -3.89
C VAL A 323 28.20 -4.53 -5.12
N TYR A 324 28.82 -5.69 -4.97
CA TYR A 324 29.63 -6.36 -5.98
C TYR A 324 29.19 -7.81 -6.16
N ASP A 325 29.36 -8.33 -7.37
CA ASP A 325 29.24 -9.77 -7.63
C ASP A 325 30.51 -10.53 -7.21
N GLU A 326 30.47 -11.86 -7.29
CA GLU A 326 31.61 -12.74 -7.00
C GLU A 326 32.84 -12.52 -7.90
N SER A 327 32.67 -11.90 -9.06
CA SER A 327 33.74 -11.53 -9.99
C SER A 327 34.35 -10.16 -9.68
N GLY A 328 33.82 -9.45 -8.68
CA GLY A 328 34.24 -8.10 -8.31
C GLY A 328 33.66 -7.00 -9.21
N HIS A 329 32.65 -7.30 -10.04
CA HIS A 329 31.93 -6.30 -10.82
C HIS A 329 30.99 -5.51 -9.92
N SER A 330 30.98 -4.18 -10.05
CA SER A 330 30.08 -3.32 -9.29
C SER A 330 28.65 -3.49 -9.81
N ILE A 331 27.75 -3.95 -8.95
CA ILE A 331 26.32 -4.12 -9.23
C ILE A 331 25.58 -2.79 -9.00
N GLY A 332 26.02 -2.01 -8.01
CA GLY A 332 25.44 -0.71 -7.71
C GLY A 332 25.88 -0.13 -6.38
N ILE A 333 25.42 1.09 -6.11
CA ILE A 333 25.69 1.84 -4.88
C ILE A 333 24.39 1.87 -4.06
N LEU A 334 24.46 1.56 -2.77
CA LEU A 334 23.32 1.58 -1.83
C LEU A 334 23.28 2.85 -0.99
N VAL A 335 24.44 3.38 -0.66
CA VAL A 335 24.60 4.57 0.17
C VAL A 335 25.73 5.38 -0.44
N ALA A 336 25.50 6.67 -0.64
CA ALA A 336 26.52 7.62 -1.07
C ALA A 336 26.32 8.98 -0.39
N GLY A 337 27.43 9.65 -0.07
CA GLY A 337 27.46 11.04 0.39
C GLY A 337 27.64 11.21 1.90
N GLU A 338 27.48 12.44 2.37
CA GLU A 338 27.66 12.84 3.78
C GLU A 338 26.65 12.15 4.70
N ARG A 339 27.14 11.55 5.80
CA ARG A 339 26.34 10.96 6.87
C ARG A 339 26.80 11.50 8.21
N ASP A 340 25.85 11.69 9.11
CA ASP A 340 26.14 12.07 10.48
C ASP A 340 26.63 10.87 11.29
N ALA A 341 27.17 11.13 12.48
CA ALA A 341 27.45 10.06 13.42
C ALA A 341 26.15 9.35 13.82
N GLY A 342 26.13 8.02 13.72
CA GLY A 342 24.94 7.22 13.99
C GLY A 342 24.99 5.81 13.41
N ARG A 343 23.94 5.04 13.70
CA ARG A 343 23.72 3.70 13.11
C ARG A 343 22.65 3.76 12.04
N TYR A 344 22.95 3.19 10.89
CA TYR A 344 22.08 3.21 9.73
C TYR A 344 21.70 1.78 9.35
N ARG A 345 20.43 1.58 9.00
CA ARG A 345 19.90 0.29 8.54
C ARG A 345 19.19 0.47 7.21
N VAL A 346 19.73 -0.15 6.16
CA VAL A 346 19.20 -0.16 4.80
C VAL A 346 18.71 -1.56 4.48
N ARG A 347 17.44 -1.67 4.07
CA ARG A 347 16.91 -2.93 3.53
C ARG A 347 17.15 -2.92 2.03
N TYR A 348 17.88 -3.90 1.52
CA TYR A 348 18.13 -4.11 0.10
C TYR A 348 17.30 -5.27 -0.43
N GLN A 349 16.29 -4.94 -1.24
CA GLN A 349 15.43 -5.88 -1.93
C GLN A 349 15.93 -5.95 -3.36
N SER A 350 16.77 -6.94 -3.65
CA SER A 350 17.10 -7.19 -5.03
C SER A 350 16.02 -8.04 -5.66
N LEU A 351 15.19 -7.41 -6.47
CA LEU A 351 14.27 -8.09 -7.37
C LEU A 351 15.00 -8.88 -8.49
N SER A 352 16.35 -8.96 -8.48
CA SER A 352 17.14 -9.54 -9.58
C SER A 352 18.44 -10.27 -9.19
N LEU A 353 18.79 -10.36 -7.90
CA LEU A 353 19.99 -11.12 -7.49
C LEU A 353 19.68 -12.62 -7.63
N ALA A 354 20.34 -13.26 -8.60
CA ALA A 354 20.35 -14.72 -8.72
C ALA A 354 20.96 -15.36 -7.46
N ASN A 355 20.75 -16.66 -7.28
CA ASN A 355 21.51 -17.41 -6.29
C ASN A 355 23.01 -17.20 -6.57
N GLY A 356 23.76 -16.78 -5.56
CA GLY A 356 25.13 -16.33 -5.79
C GLY A 356 25.77 -15.73 -4.54
N THR A 357 27.02 -15.30 -4.70
CA THR A 357 27.77 -14.63 -3.65
C THR A 357 27.88 -13.15 -3.94
N TYR A 358 27.54 -12.33 -2.96
CA TYR A 358 27.57 -10.87 -3.06
C TYR A 358 28.52 -10.30 -2.03
N LEU A 359 29.28 -9.30 -2.43
CA LEU A 359 30.21 -8.58 -1.58
C LEU A 359 29.71 -7.16 -1.37
N PHE A 360 29.57 -6.75 -0.12
CA PHE A 360 29.15 -5.42 0.27
C PHE A 360 30.35 -4.69 0.84
N ARG A 361 30.76 -3.59 0.21
CA ARG A 361 31.90 -2.81 0.67
C ARG A 361 31.41 -1.51 1.28
N PHE A 362 31.79 -1.25 2.53
CA PHE A 362 31.56 0.01 3.21
C PHE A 362 32.87 0.80 3.31
N GLN A 363 32.83 2.08 2.96
CA GLN A 363 33.96 2.99 3.02
C GLN A 363 33.57 4.31 3.67
N SER A 364 34.37 4.79 4.63
CA SER A 364 34.24 6.14 5.18
C SER A 364 35.50 6.58 5.90
N GLY A 365 35.93 7.84 5.72
CA GLY A 365 37.01 8.45 6.50
C GLY A 365 38.32 7.65 6.57
N GLY A 366 38.67 6.94 5.50
CA GLY A 366 39.85 6.07 5.38
C GLY A 366 39.64 4.61 5.84
N PHE A 367 38.51 4.29 6.46
CA PHE A 367 38.10 2.93 6.79
C PHE A 367 37.45 2.26 5.58
N SER A 368 37.74 0.97 5.38
CA SER A 368 37.11 0.13 4.36
C SER A 368 36.91 -1.27 4.94
N THR A 369 35.68 -1.77 4.91
CA THR A 369 35.36 -3.15 5.29
C THR A 369 34.52 -3.80 4.20
N THR A 370 34.53 -5.13 4.13
CA THR A 370 33.76 -5.89 3.15
C THR A 370 33.09 -7.07 3.82
N GLU A 371 31.78 -7.14 3.70
CA GLU A 371 30.95 -8.24 4.18
C GLU A 371 30.45 -9.09 3.03
N LYS A 372 30.33 -10.39 3.27
CA LYS A 372 29.91 -11.36 2.25
C LYS A 372 28.53 -11.90 2.59
N LEU A 373 27.63 -11.84 1.63
CA LEU A 373 26.33 -12.50 1.69
C LEU A 373 26.25 -13.63 0.67
N VAL A 374 25.89 -14.82 1.12
CA VAL A 374 25.62 -15.96 0.24
C VAL A 374 24.11 -16.17 0.18
N LEU A 375 23.55 -16.05 -1.02
CA LEU A 375 22.14 -16.30 -1.26
C LEU A 375 21.98 -17.68 -1.92
N SER A 376 21.54 -18.66 -1.13
CA SER A 376 21.07 -19.96 -1.60
C SER A 376 19.56 -20.03 -1.40
N ARG A 377 18.80 -20.36 -2.44
CA ARG A 377 17.38 -20.69 -2.30
C ARG A 377 17.14 -21.90 -1.41
#